data_AF-A0A9E4FD16-F1
#
_entry.id   AF-A0A9E4FD16-F1
#
_cell.length_a   1.000
_cell.length_b   1.000
_cell.length_c   1.000
_cell.angle_alpha   90.00
_cell.angle_beta   90.00
_cell.angle_gamma   90.00
#
_symmetry.space_group_name_H-M   'P 1'
#
loop_
_entity.id
_entity.type
_entity.pdbx_description
1 polymer ?
#
loop_
_entity_poly.entity_id
_entity_poly.type
_entity_poly.pdbx_seq_one_letter_code
_entity_poly.pdbx_strand_id
1 'polypeptide(L)'
;MSERTTHEGPRWANPHDRLDEIRRRTHVAIATKIDADPALLDVPRRNIHRWAEHMGRMPSAYAEWLETLDRPWPEIRHILVSPDENSVRMRQSTPFSGILSQRERLTIRGTVGA
;
A
#
# COMPACT_ATOMS: atom_id res chain seq x y z
N MET A 1 47.89 5.88 -20.48
CA MET A 1 47.08 5.93 -19.24
C MET A 1 46.12 7.09 -19.38
N SER A 2 44.85 6.82 -19.71
CA SER A 2 43.79 7.83 -19.55
C SER A 2 42.64 7.15 -18.84
N GLU A 3 42.37 7.69 -17.67
CA GLU A 3 41.47 7.19 -16.67
C GLU A 3 40.02 7.27 -17.17
N ARG A 4 39.26 6.26 -16.78
CA ARG A 4 37.83 6.16 -16.99
C ARG A 4 37.16 7.32 -16.26
N THR A 5 36.51 8.21 -16.99
CA THR A 5 35.55 9.14 -16.39
C THR A 5 34.30 8.35 -16.04
N THR A 6 34.25 7.81 -14.82
CA THR A 6 33.02 7.28 -14.23
C THR A 6 32.09 8.46 -13.96
N HIS A 7 31.04 8.60 -14.77
CA HIS A 7 29.98 9.56 -14.50
C HIS A 7 29.04 8.99 -13.41
N GLU A 8 29.47 9.03 -12.15
CA GLU A 8 28.56 8.78 -11.02
C GLU A 8 27.89 10.09 -10.64
N GLY A 9 26.80 10.42 -11.34
CA GLY A 9 25.84 11.41 -10.88
C GLY A 9 25.27 10.97 -9.51
N PRO A 10 24.94 11.89 -8.60
CA PRO A 10 24.51 11.48 -7.26
C PRO A 10 23.15 10.76 -7.36
N ARG A 11 22.97 9.71 -6.55
CA ARG A 11 21.90 8.70 -6.58
C ARG A 11 20.47 9.25 -6.29
N TRP A 12 20.24 10.55 -6.43
CA TRP A 12 19.03 11.22 -5.95
C TRP A 12 17.83 11.00 -6.87
N ALA A 13 16.81 10.39 -6.25
CA ALA A 13 15.39 10.40 -6.60
C ALA A 13 15.00 9.71 -7.90
N ASN A 14 15.18 8.38 -7.96
CA ASN A 14 14.36 7.57 -8.85
C ASN A 14 12.87 7.78 -8.46
N PRO A 15 12.00 8.30 -9.36
CA PRO A 15 10.58 8.50 -9.06
C PRO A 15 9.88 7.24 -8.56
N HIS A 16 10.37 6.06 -8.96
CA HIS A 16 9.89 4.76 -8.49
C HIS A 16 10.11 4.58 -6.98
N ASP A 17 11.32 4.85 -6.46
CA ASP A 17 11.65 4.71 -5.05
C ASP A 17 10.78 5.64 -4.17
N ARG A 18 10.52 6.86 -4.67
CA ARG A 18 9.64 7.82 -4.00
C ARG A 18 8.19 7.33 -3.95
N LEU A 19 7.69 6.80 -5.06
CA LEU A 19 6.31 6.28 -5.13
C LEU A 19 6.14 5.06 -4.22
N ASP A 20 7.14 4.18 -4.17
CA ASP A 20 7.10 3.00 -3.31
C ASP A 20 7.18 3.36 -1.82
N GLU A 21 7.97 4.36 -1.45
CA GLU A 21 7.98 4.88 -0.08
C GLU A 21 6.63 5.53 0.29
N ILE A 22 6.03 6.31 -0.60
CA ILE A 22 4.68 6.88 -0.37
C ILE A 22 3.65 5.77 -0.21
N ARG A 23 3.71 4.73 -1.03
CA ARG A 23 2.83 3.55 -0.90
C ARG A 23 3.03 2.88 0.45
N ARG A 24 4.27 2.61 0.86
CA ARG A 24 4.58 2.00 2.15
C ARG A 24 4.00 2.83 3.30
N ARG A 25 4.26 4.14 3.32
CA ARG A 25 3.74 5.06 4.36
C ARG A 25 2.23 5.16 4.36
N THR A 26 1.58 5.07 3.20
CA THR A 26 0.12 5.01 3.07
C THR A 26 -0.44 3.79 3.80
N HIS A 27 0.14 2.60 3.58
CA HIS A 27 -0.32 1.39 4.23
C HIS A 27 0.01 1.33 5.73
N VAL A 28 1.15 1.89 6.15
CA VAL A 28 1.46 2.09 7.58
C VAL A 28 0.40 2.96 8.25
N ALA A 29 0.03 4.10 7.63
CA ALA A 29 -0.99 4.98 8.19
C ALA A 29 -2.38 4.30 8.26
N ILE A 30 -2.74 3.50 7.25
CA ILE A 30 -3.96 2.67 7.27
C ILE A 30 -3.92 1.69 8.44
N ALA A 31 -2.80 0.97 8.62
CA ALA A 31 -2.64 0.04 9.74
C ALA A 31 -2.79 0.74 11.09
N THR A 32 -2.19 1.92 11.26
CA THR A 32 -2.34 2.71 12.49
C THR A 32 -3.79 3.12 12.77
N LYS A 33 -4.58 3.44 11.74
CA LYS A 33 -6.00 3.76 11.95
C LYS A 33 -6.81 2.53 12.34
N ILE A 34 -6.53 1.37 11.75
CA ILE A 34 -7.20 0.12 12.09
C ILE A 34 -6.78 -0.37 13.49
N ASP A 35 -5.52 -0.18 13.88
CA ASP A 35 -5.05 -0.44 15.25
C ASP A 35 -5.88 0.37 16.28
N ALA A 36 -6.30 1.58 15.93
CA ALA A 36 -7.13 2.44 16.78
C ALA A 36 -8.64 2.18 16.68
N ASP A 37 -9.11 1.76 15.50
CA ASP A 37 -10.52 1.45 15.22
C ASP A 37 -10.63 0.20 14.32
N PRO A 38 -10.75 -1.00 14.93
CA PRO A 38 -10.86 -2.25 14.18
C PRO A 38 -12.08 -2.34 13.26
N ALA A 39 -13.13 -1.53 13.47
CA ALA A 39 -14.33 -1.54 12.61
C ALA A 39 -14.00 -1.08 11.17
N LEU A 40 -12.88 -0.39 10.97
CA LEU A 40 -12.39 0.00 9.65
C LEU A 40 -12.00 -1.19 8.76
N LEU A 41 -11.86 -2.41 9.31
CA LEU A 41 -11.63 -3.63 8.53
C LEU A 41 -12.81 -4.05 7.65
N ASP A 42 -14.00 -3.50 7.87
CA ASP A 42 -15.16 -3.75 6.99
C ASP A 42 -15.06 -2.99 5.67
N VAL A 43 -14.30 -1.90 5.63
CA VAL A 43 -14.09 -1.07 4.43
C VAL A 43 -13.48 -1.85 3.26
N PRO A 44 -12.34 -2.56 3.41
CA PRO A 44 -11.77 -3.31 2.30
C PRO A 44 -12.69 -4.42 1.77
N ARG A 45 -13.45 -5.10 2.64
CA ARG A 45 -14.44 -6.11 2.24
C ARG A 45 -15.52 -5.49 1.35
N ARG A 46 -16.12 -4.39 1.81
CA ARG A 46 -17.14 -3.63 1.05
C ARG A 46 -16.61 -3.12 -0.29
N ASN A 47 -15.36 -2.64 -0.31
CA ASN A 47 -14.74 -2.19 -1.55
C ASN A 47 -14.60 -3.32 -2.57
N ILE A 48 -14.11 -4.49 -2.14
CA ILE A 48 -13.96 -5.66 -3.02
C ILE A 48 -15.31 -6.08 -3.60
N HIS A 49 -16.35 -6.24 -2.77
CA HIS A 49 -17.68 -6.63 -3.23
C HIS A 49 -18.24 -5.64 -4.25
N ARG A 50 -18.20 -4.34 -3.94
CA ARG A 50 -18.65 -3.28 -4.86
C ARG A 50 -17.91 -3.30 -6.20
N TRP A 51 -16.58 -3.50 -6.18
CA TRP A 51 -15.79 -3.53 -7.41
C TRP A 51 -16.05 -4.80 -8.23
N ALA A 52 -16.20 -5.95 -7.58
CA ALA A 52 -16.52 -7.21 -8.24
C ALA A 52 -17.90 -7.16 -8.90
N GLU A 53 -18.90 -6.59 -8.21
CA GLU A 53 -20.23 -6.32 -8.77
C GLU A 53 -20.14 -5.44 -10.03
N HIS A 54 -19.38 -4.33 -9.96
CA HIS A 54 -19.22 -3.42 -11.09
C HIS A 54 -18.51 -4.08 -12.29
N MET A 55 -17.54 -4.96 -12.04
CA MET A 55 -16.80 -5.67 -13.08
C MET A 55 -17.55 -6.90 -13.64
N GLY A 56 -18.62 -7.35 -12.98
CA GLY A 56 -19.32 -8.58 -13.31
C GLY A 56 -18.50 -9.86 -13.08
N ARG A 57 -17.35 -9.76 -12.40
CA ARG A 57 -16.46 -10.89 -12.06
C ARG A 57 -15.55 -10.53 -10.89
N MET A 58 -15.05 -11.54 -10.17
CA MET A 58 -14.05 -11.39 -9.11
C MET A 58 -12.63 -11.58 -9.68
N PRO A 59 -11.78 -10.54 -9.75
CA PRO A 59 -10.36 -10.71 -10.05
C PRO A 59 -9.67 -11.59 -9.00
N SER A 60 -8.71 -12.41 -9.41
CA SER A 60 -7.96 -13.31 -8.51
C SER A 60 -7.30 -12.56 -7.35
N ALA A 61 -6.73 -11.39 -7.60
CA ALA A 61 -6.13 -10.55 -6.57
C ALA A 61 -7.13 -10.10 -5.49
N TYR A 62 -8.41 -9.90 -5.84
CA TYR A 62 -9.43 -9.53 -4.87
C TYR A 62 -9.94 -10.74 -4.09
N ALA A 63 -10.01 -11.91 -4.73
CA ALA A 63 -10.28 -13.16 -4.03
C ALA A 63 -9.20 -13.48 -2.99
N GLU A 64 -7.92 -13.34 -3.36
CA GLU A 64 -6.78 -13.51 -2.44
C GLU A 64 -6.83 -12.52 -1.27
N TRP A 65 -7.26 -11.28 -1.52
CA TRP A 65 -7.50 -10.32 -0.45
C TRP A 65 -8.66 -10.73 0.48
N LEU A 66 -9.76 -11.28 -0.03
CA LEU A 66 -10.86 -11.76 0.82
C LEU A 66 -10.40 -12.90 1.74
N GLU A 67 -9.67 -13.88 1.22
CA GLU A 67 -9.07 -14.96 2.01
C GLU A 67 -8.10 -14.42 3.07
N THR A 68 -7.34 -13.37 2.73
CA THR A 68 -6.44 -12.70 3.67
C THR A 68 -7.21 -11.95 4.75
N LEU A 69 -8.30 -11.28 4.40
CA LEU A 69 -9.12 -10.50 5.33
C LEU A 69 -9.82 -11.38 6.38
N ASP A 70 -10.01 -12.67 6.11
CA ASP A 70 -10.56 -13.66 7.06
C ASP A 70 -9.56 -14.09 8.14
N ARG A 71 -8.30 -13.64 8.04
CA ARG A 71 -7.27 -13.90 9.04
C ARG A 71 -7.31 -12.89 10.19
N PRO A 72 -6.70 -13.20 11.35
CA PRO A 72 -6.55 -12.24 12.45
C PRO A 72 -5.85 -10.95 12.02
N TRP A 73 -6.26 -9.82 12.60
CA TRP A 73 -5.70 -8.50 12.30
C TRP A 73 -4.15 -8.45 12.31
N PRO A 74 -3.42 -9.07 13.26
CA PRO A 74 -1.96 -9.05 13.24
C PRO A 74 -1.32 -9.57 11.94
N GLU A 75 -1.94 -10.57 11.30
CA GLU A 75 -1.45 -11.12 10.03
C GLU A 75 -1.73 -10.16 8.86
N ILE A 76 -2.93 -9.58 8.81
CA ILE A 76 -3.30 -8.56 7.82
C ILE A 76 -2.38 -7.34 7.97
N ARG A 77 -2.17 -6.90 9.21
CA ARG A 77 -1.29 -5.79 9.55
C ARG A 77 0.13 -6.03 9.06
N HIS A 78 0.66 -7.26 9.23
CA HIS A 78 1.97 -7.63 8.71
C HIS A 78 2.06 -7.38 7.20
N ILE A 79 1.05 -7.82 6.42
CA ILE A 79 1.00 -7.60 4.97
C ILE A 79 0.95 -6.11 4.62
N LEU A 80 0.28 -5.29 5.43
CA LEU A 80 0.21 -3.84 5.20
C LEU A 80 1.56 -3.13 5.40
N VAL A 81 2.37 -3.57 6.36
CA VAL A 81 3.57 -2.81 6.79
C VAL A 81 4.89 -3.44 6.36
N SER A 82 4.92 -4.74 6.09
CA SER A 82 6.15 -5.49 5.84
C SER A 82 6.75 -5.16 4.47
N PRO A 83 8.09 -5.03 4.36
CA PRO A 83 8.77 -4.79 3.09
C PRO A 83 8.98 -6.05 2.24
N ASP A 84 8.57 -7.24 2.71
CA ASP A 84 8.78 -8.48 1.97
C ASP A 84 8.05 -8.49 0.61
N GLU A 85 8.56 -9.28 -0.32
CA GLU A 85 8.09 -9.34 -1.70
C GLU A 85 6.59 -9.68 -1.80
N ASN A 86 6.10 -10.58 -0.94
CA ASN A 86 4.70 -10.98 -0.95
C ASN A 86 3.79 -9.83 -0.50
N SER A 87 4.18 -9.14 0.57
CA SER A 87 3.48 -7.96 1.08
C SER A 87 3.51 -6.81 0.05
N VAL A 88 4.63 -6.59 -0.64
CA VAL A 88 4.74 -5.61 -1.73
C VAL A 88 3.79 -5.96 -2.88
N ARG A 89 3.78 -7.23 -3.32
CA ARG A 89 2.88 -7.72 -4.37
C ARG A 89 1.41 -7.52 -4.00
N MET A 90 1.01 -7.93 -2.80
CA MET A 90 -0.36 -7.79 -2.31
C MET A 90 -0.83 -6.33 -2.33
N ARG A 91 0.05 -5.39 -1.94
CA ARG A 91 -0.28 -3.95 -1.92
C ARG A 91 -0.47 -3.33 -3.31
N GLN A 92 -0.10 -4.01 -4.41
CA GLN A 92 -0.35 -3.52 -5.77
C GLN A 92 -1.85 -3.42 -6.11
N SER A 93 -2.69 -4.22 -5.45
CA SER A 93 -4.15 -4.31 -5.65
C SER A 93 -4.94 -3.98 -4.38
N THR A 94 -4.40 -3.10 -3.54
CA THR A 94 -4.90 -2.84 -2.17
C THR A 94 -6.39 -2.41 -2.11
N PRO A 95 -7.24 -3.13 -1.34
CA PRO A 95 -8.65 -2.78 -1.16
C PRO A 95 -8.90 -1.71 -0.09
N PHE A 96 -7.85 -1.20 0.58
CA PHE A 96 -7.97 -0.30 1.74
C PHE A 96 -8.22 1.18 1.36
N SER A 97 -8.56 1.44 0.10
CA SER A 97 -8.92 2.79 -0.36
C SER A 97 -10.11 3.35 0.44
N GLY A 98 -10.07 4.64 0.75
CA GLY A 98 -11.14 5.33 1.48
C GLY A 98 -11.00 5.35 3.01
N ILE A 99 -10.06 4.60 3.61
CA ILE A 99 -9.79 4.65 5.06
C ILE A 99 -9.08 5.96 5.47
N LEU A 100 -8.15 6.42 4.63
CA LEU A 100 -7.49 7.71 4.81
C LEU A 100 -8.30 8.80 4.14
N SER A 101 -8.54 9.90 4.87
CA SER A 101 -9.08 11.15 4.36
C SER A 101 -8.15 11.77 3.31
N GLN A 102 -8.67 12.70 2.51
CA GLN A 102 -7.87 13.43 1.53
C GLN A 102 -6.69 14.16 2.19
N ARG A 103 -6.92 14.79 3.35
CA ARG A 103 -5.89 15.52 4.09
C ARG A 103 -4.74 14.60 4.50
N GLU A 104 -5.04 13.43 5.09
CA GLU A 104 -4.03 12.44 5.48
C GLU A 104 -3.21 11.96 4.28
N ARG A 105 -3.85 11.68 3.14
CA ARG A 105 -3.14 11.28 1.91
C ARG A 105 -2.20 12.36 1.38
N LEU A 106 -2.62 13.63 1.45
CA LEU A 106 -1.79 14.76 1.04
C LEU A 106 -0.59 14.95 1.96
N THR A 107 -0.79 14.85 3.28
CA THR A 107 0.31 14.89 4.26
C THR A 107 1.35 13.81 3.96
N ILE A 108 0.93 12.56 3.74
CA ILE A 108 1.85 11.45 3.44
C ILE A 108 2.68 11.72 2.18
N ARG A 109 2.03 12.22 1.10
CA ARG A 109 2.71 12.58 -0.14
C ARG A 109 3.70 13.75 0.04
N GLY A 110 3.34 14.74 0.85
CA GLY A 110 4.14 15.94 1.09
C GLY A 110 5.37 15.71 1.99
N THR A 111 5.31 14.77 2.94
CA THR A 111 6.45 14.48 3.84
C THR A 111 7.64 13.82 3.12
N VAL A 112 7.47 13.23 1.93
CA VAL A 112 8.62 12.74 1.14
C VAL A 112 9.17 13.89 0.30
N GLY A 113 10.00 14.74 0.92
CA GLY A 113 10.70 15.84 0.26
C GLY A 113 10.75 17.18 1.01
N ALA A 114 10.77 17.17 2.34
CA ALA A 114 11.15 18.33 3.16
C ALA A 114 12.45 18.04 3.89
#